data_AF-A0A5S4WKI5-F1
#
_entry.id   AF-A0A5S4WKI5-F1
#
_cell.length_a   1.000
_cell.length_b   1.000
_cell.length_c   1.000
_cell.angle_alpha   90.00
_cell.angle_beta   90.00
_cell.angle_gamma   90.00
#
_symmetry.space_group_name_H-M   'P 1'
#
loop_
_entity.id
_entity.type
_entity.pdbx_description
1 polymer ?
#
loop_
_entity_poly.entity_id
_entity_poly.type
_entity_poly.pdbx_seq_one_letter_code
_entity_poly.pdbx_strand_id
1 'polypeptide(L)'
;MRFGRIAAFCAASVITATLAATAVAQTPFDGNWQVTIVTKTGSCEPTASSMLTVADGKITAPGANVSGTIGREGLVKVSINGAYANGQLSGNAGSGKWNGASAGIPCSGRWEASRQ
;
A
#
# COMPACT_ATOMS: atom_id res chain seq x y z
N MET A 1 1.27 23.86 -76.91
CA MET A 1 0.97 22.56 -76.28
C MET A 1 1.96 22.40 -75.12
N ARG A 2 1.72 23.04 -73.97
CA ARG A 2 1.18 22.47 -72.71
C ARG A 2 1.83 21.15 -72.29
N PHE A 3 2.75 21.19 -71.32
CA PHE A 3 2.91 20.27 -70.17
C PHE A 3 3.82 21.04 -69.18
N GLY A 4 3.52 21.34 -67.92
CA GLY A 4 2.57 20.81 -66.96
C GLY A 4 3.30 20.86 -65.62
N ARG A 5 2.96 21.84 -64.77
CA ARG A 5 3.48 22.01 -63.40
C ARG A 5 3.23 20.72 -62.61
N ILE A 6 4.06 20.39 -61.62
CA ILE A 6 3.68 20.02 -60.24
C ILE A 6 4.97 19.69 -59.47
N ALA A 7 5.29 20.53 -58.50
CA ALA A 7 6.28 20.26 -57.47
C ALA A 7 5.66 19.31 -56.44
N ALA A 8 6.27 18.13 -56.25
CA ALA A 8 5.85 17.18 -55.23
C ALA A 8 6.74 17.35 -53.99
N PHE A 9 6.31 18.18 -53.04
CA PHE A 9 6.86 18.20 -51.68
C PHE A 9 6.24 17.04 -50.90
N CYS A 10 6.96 15.91 -50.82
CA CYS A 10 6.62 14.82 -49.92
C CYS A 10 7.05 15.20 -48.50
N ALA A 11 6.11 15.73 -47.70
CA ALA A 11 6.30 15.95 -46.28
C ALA A 11 6.35 14.59 -45.56
N ALA A 12 7.54 14.21 -45.06
CA ALA A 12 7.72 13.04 -44.22
C ALA A 12 7.19 13.35 -42.80
N SER A 13 5.97 12.90 -42.51
CA SER A 13 5.41 12.96 -41.16
C SER A 13 6.09 11.92 -40.26
N VAL A 14 7.04 12.37 -39.44
CA VAL A 14 7.65 11.54 -38.39
C VAL A 14 6.62 11.33 -37.29
N ILE A 15 6.05 10.13 -37.19
CA ILE A 15 5.19 9.72 -36.08
C ILE A 15 6.10 9.33 -34.92
N THR A 16 6.38 10.26 -34.01
CA THR A 16 7.03 9.95 -32.72
C THR A 16 6.02 9.22 -31.83
N ALA A 17 6.17 7.91 -31.70
CA ALA A 17 5.47 7.11 -30.72
C ALA A 17 5.98 7.48 -29.32
N THR A 18 5.21 8.26 -28.57
CA THR A 18 5.48 8.54 -27.16
C THR A 18 5.16 7.28 -26.35
N LEU A 19 6.19 6.61 -25.80
CA LEU A 19 5.99 5.60 -24.77
C LEU A 19 5.41 6.31 -23.53
N ALA A 20 4.12 6.09 -23.26
CA ALA A 20 3.50 6.52 -22.03
C ALA A 20 4.08 5.69 -20.87
N ALA A 21 5.00 6.27 -20.10
CA ALA A 21 5.43 5.69 -18.83
C ALA A 21 4.23 5.71 -17.88
N THR A 22 3.75 4.53 -17.46
CA THR A 22 2.76 4.42 -16.39
C THR A 22 3.37 4.95 -15.11
N ALA A 23 2.97 6.14 -14.68
CA ALA A 23 3.39 6.70 -13.40
C ALA A 23 2.81 5.83 -12.26
N VAL A 24 3.68 5.16 -11.51
CA VAL A 24 3.31 4.44 -10.29
C VAL A 24 3.06 5.49 -9.21
N ALA A 25 1.80 5.63 -8.77
CA ALA A 25 1.41 6.64 -7.80
C ALA A 25 1.75 6.17 -6.38
N GLN A 26 3.01 6.40 -5.99
CA GLN A 26 3.47 6.10 -4.63
C GLN A 26 2.65 6.89 -3.60
N THR A 27 2.19 6.21 -2.55
CA THR A 27 1.54 6.89 -1.42
C THR A 27 2.58 7.43 -0.45
N PRO A 28 2.26 8.46 0.36
CA PRO A 28 3.19 8.98 1.36
C PRO A 28 3.68 7.93 2.37
N PHE A 29 2.98 6.80 2.47
CA PHE A 29 3.21 5.73 3.43
C PHE A 29 3.89 4.49 2.85
N ASP A 30 4.24 4.50 1.57
CA ASP A 30 4.94 3.40 0.93
C ASP A 30 6.32 3.17 1.56
N GLY A 31 6.73 1.90 1.66
CA GLY A 31 7.98 1.47 2.30
C GLY A 31 7.81 0.31 3.28
N ASN A 32 8.88 0.00 4.00
CA ASN A 32 8.92 -1.10 4.95
C ASN A 32 8.62 -0.59 6.36
N TRP A 33 7.78 -1.33 7.08
CA TRP A 33 7.30 -0.95 8.40
C TRP A 33 7.52 -2.08 9.39
N GLN A 34 8.11 -1.75 10.52
CA GLN A 34 8.09 -2.61 11.70
C GLN A 34 6.79 -2.33 12.45
N VAL A 35 5.95 -3.35 12.59
CA VAL A 35 4.72 -3.26 13.38
C VAL A 35 4.88 -4.09 14.65
N THR A 36 4.38 -3.57 15.77
CA THR A 36 4.32 -4.25 17.05
C THR A 36 2.88 -4.27 17.54
N ILE A 37 2.39 -5.46 17.85
CA ILE A 37 1.08 -5.74 18.41
C ILE A 37 1.25 -5.92 19.91
N VAL A 38 0.39 -5.28 20.70
CA VAL A 38 0.31 -5.44 22.15
C VAL A 38 -1.10 -5.89 22.51
N THR A 39 -1.21 -7.09 23.07
CA THR A 39 -2.47 -7.64 23.57
C THR A 39 -2.83 -6.99 24.90
N LYS A 40 -4.07 -6.51 25.04
CA LYS A 40 -4.59 -5.91 26.27
C LYS A 40 -5.70 -6.74 26.91
N THR A 41 -6.40 -7.53 26.10
CA THR A 41 -7.49 -8.42 26.53
C THR A 41 -7.34 -9.78 25.87
N GLY A 42 -7.59 -10.84 26.64
CA GLY A 42 -7.43 -12.24 26.20
C GLY A 42 -6.07 -12.83 26.59
N SER A 43 -5.92 -14.13 26.38
CA SER A 43 -4.72 -14.90 26.73
C SER A 43 -3.85 -15.24 25.51
N CYS A 44 -3.97 -14.47 24.42
CA CYS A 44 -3.06 -14.57 23.29
C CYS A 44 -1.66 -14.10 23.67
N GLU A 45 -0.69 -14.30 22.75
CA GLU A 45 0.66 -13.75 22.89
C GLU A 45 0.61 -12.27 23.32
N PRO A 46 1.28 -11.89 24.43
CA PRO A 46 1.23 -10.52 24.95
C PRO A 46 1.78 -9.50 23.97
N THR A 47 2.81 -9.84 23.19
CA THR A 47 3.40 -8.95 22.19
C THR A 47 3.94 -9.73 20.99
N ALA A 48 3.71 -9.22 19.79
CA ALA A 48 4.24 -9.79 18.55
C ALA A 48 4.69 -8.68 17.61
N SER A 49 5.80 -8.90 16.91
CA SER A 49 6.34 -7.93 15.96
C SER A 49 6.51 -8.55 14.58
N SER A 50 6.24 -7.78 13.52
CA SER A 50 6.33 -8.25 12.14
C SER A 50 6.70 -7.13 11.18
N MET A 51 7.45 -7.49 10.14
CA MET A 51 7.80 -6.61 9.04
C MET A 51 6.72 -6.64 7.97
N LEU A 52 6.20 -5.47 7.63
CA LEU A 52 5.19 -5.28 6.58
C LEU A 52 5.76 -4.40 5.47
N THR A 53 5.28 -4.61 4.25
CA THR A 53 5.56 -3.73 3.11
C THR A 53 4.30 -3.00 2.70
N VAL A 54 4.40 -1.68 2.55
CA VAL A 54 3.35 -0.84 1.97
C VAL A 54 3.78 -0.44 0.57
N ALA A 55 2.94 -0.74 -0.42
CA ALA A 55 3.15 -0.32 -1.81
C ALA A 55 1.81 0.11 -2.41
N ASP A 56 1.75 1.33 -2.95
CA ASP A 56 0.54 1.94 -3.50
C ASP A 56 -0.64 1.89 -2.48
N GLY A 57 -0.32 2.08 -1.20
CA GLY A 57 -1.29 2.06 -0.09
C GLY A 57 -1.82 0.67 0.27
N LYS A 58 -1.32 -0.40 -0.35
CA LYS A 58 -1.64 -1.80 -0.02
C LYS A 58 -0.58 -2.38 0.90
N ILE A 59 -1.01 -3.19 1.86
CA ILE A 59 -0.12 -3.84 2.81
C ILE A 59 0.11 -5.29 2.41
N THR A 60 1.36 -5.71 2.41
CA THR A 60 1.77 -7.10 2.23
C THR A 60 2.55 -7.57 3.46
N ALA A 61 2.26 -8.80 3.89
CA ALA A 61 2.89 -9.45 5.03
C ALA A 61 3.33 -10.85 4.61
N PRO A 62 4.59 -11.27 4.87
CA PRO A 62 5.04 -12.62 4.52
C PRO A 62 4.17 -13.69 5.17
N GLY A 63 3.60 -14.59 4.35
CA GLY A 63 2.81 -15.73 4.83
C GLY A 63 1.45 -15.40 5.46
N ALA A 64 0.97 -14.15 5.35
CA ALA A 64 -0.33 -13.75 5.89
C ALA A 64 -1.25 -13.22 4.78
N ASN A 65 -2.53 -13.55 4.90
CA ASN A 65 -3.56 -12.96 4.06
C ASN A 65 -3.89 -11.57 4.58
N VAL A 66 -3.69 -10.56 3.74
CA VAL A 66 -3.96 -9.15 4.07
C VAL A 66 -5.03 -8.61 3.14
N SER A 67 -5.99 -7.88 3.71
CA SER A 67 -6.99 -7.10 2.99
C SER A 67 -7.15 -5.71 3.60
N GLY A 68 -7.65 -4.76 2.81
CA GLY A 68 -7.77 -3.36 3.21
C GLY A 68 -6.63 -2.48 2.68
N THR A 69 -6.60 -1.23 3.13
CA THR A 69 -5.72 -0.20 2.57
C THR A 69 -5.32 0.85 3.61
N ILE A 70 -4.25 1.56 3.31
CA ILE A 70 -3.90 2.83 3.94
C ILE A 70 -4.42 3.95 3.04
N GLY A 71 -5.31 4.79 3.58
CA GLY A 71 -5.81 5.97 2.88
C GLY A 71 -4.70 7.00 2.69
N ARG A 72 -4.89 7.94 1.74
CA ARG A 72 -3.91 9.01 1.46
C ARG A 72 -3.56 9.87 2.67
N GLU A 73 -4.48 10.02 3.61
CA GLU A 73 -4.27 10.76 4.85
C GLU A 73 -3.66 9.92 5.97
N GLY A 74 -3.38 8.63 5.73
CA GLY A 74 -2.77 7.70 6.69
C GLY A 74 -3.78 6.85 7.47
N LEU A 75 -5.08 6.95 7.16
CA LEU A 75 -6.12 6.14 7.79
C LEU A 75 -5.92 4.66 7.46
N VAL A 76 -5.70 3.84 8.49
CA VAL A 76 -5.50 2.40 8.37
C VAL A 76 -6.83 1.68 8.65
N LYS A 77 -7.26 0.83 7.72
CA LYS A 77 -8.37 -0.12 7.91
C LYS A 77 -8.03 -1.41 7.19
N VAL A 78 -7.65 -2.44 7.96
CA VAL A 78 -7.12 -3.68 7.41
C VAL A 78 -7.61 -4.90 8.16
N SER A 79 -7.54 -6.04 7.48
CA SER A 79 -7.61 -7.35 8.12
C SER A 79 -6.39 -8.19 7.74
N ILE A 80 -5.80 -8.86 8.73
CA ILE A 80 -4.65 -9.75 8.57
C ILE A 80 -5.03 -11.10 9.22
N ASN A 81 -5.11 -12.16 8.43
CA ASN A 81 -5.50 -13.51 8.89
C ASN A 81 -6.81 -13.51 9.73
N GLY A 82 -7.77 -12.65 9.38
CA GLY A 82 -9.05 -12.52 10.10
C GLY A 82 -9.02 -11.65 11.36
N ALA A 83 -7.85 -11.19 11.81
CA ALA A 83 -7.77 -10.10 12.78
C ALA A 83 -8.03 -8.77 12.07
N TYR A 84 -8.71 -7.84 12.73
CA TYR A 84 -9.00 -6.50 12.22
C TYR A 84 -8.14 -5.48 12.94
N ALA A 85 -7.63 -4.50 12.19
CA ALA A 85 -6.90 -3.38 12.74
C ALA A 85 -7.33 -2.07 12.10
N ASN A 86 -7.44 -1.03 12.93
CA ASN A 86 -7.68 0.33 12.49
C ASN A 86 -6.75 1.29 13.22
N GLY A 87 -6.46 2.43 12.60
CA GLY A 87 -5.64 3.46 13.21
C GLY A 87 -5.16 4.49 12.20
N GLN A 88 -4.02 5.10 12.48
CA GLN A 88 -3.54 6.26 11.74
C GLN A 88 -2.02 6.23 11.64
N LEU A 89 -1.51 6.46 10.44
CA LEU A 89 -0.11 6.77 10.18
C LEU A 89 0.10 8.29 10.12
N SER A 90 1.26 8.74 10.57
CA SER A 90 1.75 10.12 10.47
C SER A 90 3.26 10.09 10.26
N GLY A 91 3.70 10.51 9.07
CA GLY A 91 5.11 10.44 8.67
C GLY A 91 5.65 9.00 8.72
N ASN A 92 6.60 8.76 9.62
CA ASN A 92 7.29 7.48 9.79
C ASN A 92 6.81 6.67 11.01
N ALA A 93 5.69 7.05 11.61
CA ALA A 93 5.11 6.36 12.76
C ALA A 93 3.60 6.18 12.61
N GLY A 94 3.03 5.29 13.40
CA GLY A 94 1.59 5.11 13.47
C GLY A 94 1.16 4.25 14.63
N SER A 95 -0.13 4.29 14.94
CA SER A 95 -0.71 3.42 15.96
C SER A 95 -2.21 3.25 15.80
N GLY A 96 -2.76 2.31 16.54
CA GLY A 96 -4.19 2.10 16.57
C GLY A 96 -4.64 0.95 17.47
N LYS A 97 -5.79 0.40 17.12
CA LYS A 97 -6.42 -0.72 17.83
C LYS A 97 -6.53 -1.92 16.90
N TRP A 98 -6.55 -3.10 17.51
CA TRP A 98 -6.82 -4.34 16.79
C TRP A 98 -7.70 -5.25 17.65
N ASN A 99 -8.38 -6.17 16.98
CA ASN A 99 -9.10 -7.28 17.58
C ASN A 99 -9.05 -8.50 16.65
N GLY A 100 -9.06 -9.70 17.21
CA GLY A 100 -9.04 -10.94 16.45
C GLY A 100 -9.32 -12.14 17.34
N ALA A 101 -9.15 -13.33 16.78
CA ALA A 101 -9.21 -14.57 17.54
C ALA A 101 -8.02 -15.45 17.20
N SER A 102 -7.44 -16.08 18.22
CA SER A 102 -6.40 -17.10 18.05
C SER A 102 -6.88 -18.39 18.70
N ALA A 103 -6.95 -19.49 17.93
CA ALA A 103 -7.46 -20.78 18.40
C ALA A 103 -8.84 -20.69 19.12
N GLY A 104 -9.73 -19.80 18.66
CA GLY A 104 -11.04 -19.57 19.25
C GLY A 104 -11.07 -18.62 20.46
N ILE A 105 -9.92 -18.12 20.91
CA ILE A 105 -9.82 -17.17 22.02
C ILE A 105 -9.88 -15.75 21.45
N PRO A 106 -10.88 -14.93 21.81
CA PRO A 106 -10.95 -13.55 21.38
C PRO A 106 -9.89 -12.72 22.10
N CYS A 107 -9.12 -11.96 21.32
CA CYS A 107 -8.08 -11.08 21.82
C CYS A 107 -8.17 -9.71 21.18
N SER A 108 -7.76 -8.69 21.92
CA SER A 108 -7.73 -7.31 21.41
C SER A 108 -6.65 -6.50 22.11
N GLY A 109 -6.30 -5.38 21.50
CA GLY A 109 -5.32 -4.48 22.07
C GLY A 109 -4.96 -3.33 21.17
N ARG A 110 -3.68 -2.97 21.20
CA ARG A 110 -3.11 -1.85 20.43
C ARG A 110 -2.03 -2.32 19.50
N TRP A 111 -1.79 -1.55 18.46
CA TRP A 111 -0.65 -1.73 17.58
C TRP A 111 0.10 -0.41 17.44
N GLU A 112 1.38 -0.52 17.17
CA GLU A 112 2.30 0.58 16.90
C GLU A 112 3.13 0.23 15.67
N ALA A 113 3.52 1.22 14.88
CA ALA A 113 4.31 1.02 13.68
C ALA A 113 5.38 2.10 13.55
N SER A 114 6.55 1.70 13.06
CA SER A 114 7.64 2.61 12.66
C SER A 114 8.19 2.22 11.29
N ARG A 115 8.39 3.22 10.43
CA ARG A 115 9.02 3.00 9.12
C ARG A 115 10.51 2.77 9.31
N GLN A 116 11.06 1.82 8.57
CA GLN A 116 12.49 1.54 8.51
C GLN A 116 13.21 2.45 7.51
#